data_AF-A0AAV2THH2-F1
#
_entry.id   AF-A0AAV2THH2-F1
#
_cell.length_a   1.000
_cell.length_b   1.000
_cell.length_c   1.000
_cell.angle_alpha   90.00
_cell.angle_beta   90.00
_cell.angle_gamma   90.00
#
_symmetry.space_group_name_H-M   'P 1'
#
loop_
_entity.id
_entity.type
_entity.pdbx_description
1 polymer ?
#
loop_
_entity_poly.entity_id
_entity_poly.type
_entity_poly.pdbx_seq_one_letter_code
_entity_poly.pdbx_strand_id
1 'polypeptide(L)'
;MCNRGNYVVRLGNLVRWLADQAEHLGVEVYCGVGASEILFNEIGGIVGVATNDVGIHKDGSPKDSFQRGLEFKSRQVVFAEGCRGHLSKQIIEKFGLGKASDHQVYGIGLKELWEIKKDNWRPGRVEHGVGWPLGNSNGGGFFIYHYNEGSPLVAVGLVMALDYSNPYISPFREFQRLKHHPHFATLLEGGKRIGYGARAINEGGFQSLPRITVPGGLLVGCAAGFLNPGKIKGVHNAIRSGCIAAEAIFEELVKSQADAESVEVTAYTDSIKSSPIWQEMYLMRNIRPSFHAMGAGTAGLLFYGGVIWYLFRGHEPWTFRHRIPDHRRLKLAKDCQPIAYPKPDGILSFDLPSSVLLTGTHHDLDQPPHLTLLDDSVPEKTNLCLHDGPEQRFCPAGLFILSFYWFASSSLLHSLVPSTIGVYEFVDTPQGKQLHINAQNCIHCKTCDIKDPTQNINWVVPQGGEGPAYNGM
;
A
#
# COMPACT_ATOMS: atom_id res chain seq x y z
N MET A 1 19.29 -11.73 5.87
CA MET A 1 18.59 -12.23 4.66
C MET A 1 19.63 -12.64 3.62
N CYS A 2 19.52 -13.83 3.02
CA CYS A 2 20.40 -14.25 1.93
C CYS A 2 19.73 -13.96 0.58
N ASN A 3 20.40 -13.20 -0.28
CA ASN A 3 19.91 -12.83 -1.61
C ASN A 3 20.62 -13.57 -2.76
N ARG A 4 21.43 -14.59 -2.48
CA ARG A 4 22.07 -15.41 -3.51
C ARG A 4 21.02 -16.01 -4.46
N GLY A 5 21.26 -15.91 -5.77
CA GLY A 5 20.34 -16.41 -6.81
C GLY A 5 19.12 -15.53 -7.09
N ASN A 6 19.02 -14.34 -6.48
CA ASN A 6 17.94 -13.39 -6.77
C ASN A 6 18.40 -12.29 -7.73
N TYR A 7 17.43 -11.61 -8.32
CA TYR A 7 17.64 -10.46 -9.21
C TYR A 7 17.16 -9.17 -8.55
N VAL A 8 17.86 -8.08 -8.84
CA VAL A 8 17.38 -6.72 -8.58
C VAL A 8 16.68 -6.24 -9.85
N VAL A 9 15.38 -5.95 -9.77
CA VAL A 9 14.55 -5.60 -10.92
C VAL A 9 13.75 -4.33 -10.68
N ARG A 10 13.45 -3.60 -11.75
CA ARG A 10 12.42 -2.57 -11.77
C ARG A 10 11.08 -3.25 -12.02
N LEU A 11 10.28 -3.42 -10.97
CA LEU A 11 9.09 -4.28 -11.03
C LEU A 11 8.09 -3.79 -12.06
N GLY A 12 7.90 -2.47 -12.20
CA GLY A 12 7.05 -1.91 -13.27
C GLY A 12 7.45 -2.31 -14.68
N ASN A 13 8.76 -2.47 -14.96
CA ASN A 13 9.23 -2.92 -16.28
C ASN A 13 8.97 -4.42 -16.50
N LEU A 14 9.17 -5.24 -15.46
CA LEU A 14 8.85 -6.66 -15.52
C LEU A 14 7.34 -6.90 -15.72
N VAL A 15 6.49 -6.13 -15.03
CA VAL A 15 5.02 -6.21 -15.19
C VAL A 15 4.60 -5.85 -16.61
N ARG A 16 5.16 -4.78 -17.18
CA ARG A 16 4.90 -4.41 -18.59
C ARG A 16 5.29 -5.54 -19.55
N TRP A 17 6.49 -6.08 -19.37
CA TRP A 17 6.95 -7.21 -20.19
C TRP A 17 6.04 -8.44 -20.05
N LEU A 18 5.58 -8.77 -18.84
CA LEU A 18 4.64 -9.87 -18.61
C LEU A 18 3.28 -9.64 -19.28
N ALA A 19 2.79 -8.39 -19.31
CA ALA A 19 1.57 -8.04 -20.03
C ALA A 19 1.74 -8.29 -21.53
N ASP A 20 2.85 -7.85 -22.14
CA ASP A 20 3.15 -8.14 -23.54
C ASP A 20 3.17 -9.65 -23.81
N GLN A 21 3.76 -10.45 -22.91
CA GLN A 21 3.74 -11.92 -23.07
C GLN A 21 2.33 -12.51 -22.98
N ALA A 22 1.48 -11.98 -22.09
CA ALA A 22 0.11 -12.43 -21.95
C ALA A 22 -0.74 -12.12 -23.19
N GLU A 23 -0.60 -10.92 -23.76
CA GLU A 23 -1.28 -10.53 -25.01
C GLU A 23 -0.87 -11.43 -26.18
N HIS A 24 0.43 -11.74 -26.32
CA HIS A 24 0.90 -12.69 -27.34
C HIS A 24 0.31 -14.11 -27.18
N LEU A 25 -0.10 -14.49 -25.96
CA LEU A 25 -0.78 -15.76 -25.67
C LEU A 25 -2.31 -15.68 -25.87
N GLY A 26 -2.84 -14.54 -26.30
CA GLY A 26 -4.27 -14.32 -26.56
C GLY A 26 -5.06 -13.83 -25.35
N VAL A 27 -4.40 -13.38 -24.27
CA VAL A 27 -5.09 -12.72 -23.15
C VAL A 27 -5.49 -11.31 -23.57
N GLU A 28 -6.77 -10.97 -23.40
CA GLU A 28 -7.26 -9.60 -23.58
C GLU A 28 -6.87 -8.76 -22.35
N VAL A 29 -6.00 -7.77 -22.55
CA VAL A 29 -5.53 -6.88 -21.49
C VAL A 29 -6.17 -5.50 -21.63
N TYR A 30 -7.05 -5.16 -20.69
CA TYR A 30 -7.71 -3.85 -20.63
C TYR A 30 -6.99 -2.90 -19.67
N CYS A 31 -6.02 -2.15 -20.20
CA CYS A 31 -5.34 -1.08 -19.44
C CYS A 31 -6.25 0.13 -19.24
N GLY A 32 -6.09 0.82 -18.11
CA GLY A 32 -6.88 2.03 -17.81
C GLY A 32 -8.34 1.75 -17.47
N VAL A 33 -8.67 0.51 -17.08
CA VAL A 33 -10.03 0.11 -16.71
C VAL A 33 -10.02 -0.37 -15.25
N GLY A 34 -10.76 0.32 -14.38
CA GLY A 34 -10.90 -0.05 -12.98
C GLY A 34 -12.15 -0.89 -12.75
N ALA A 35 -12.00 -2.11 -12.24
CA ALA A 35 -13.15 -2.87 -11.72
C ALA A 35 -13.66 -2.17 -10.44
N SER A 36 -14.92 -1.77 -10.42
CA SER A 36 -15.52 -1.00 -9.32
C SER A 36 -16.61 -1.76 -8.57
N GLU A 37 -17.22 -2.76 -9.20
CA GLU A 37 -18.33 -3.52 -8.64
C GLU A 37 -18.16 -5.02 -8.88
N ILE A 38 -18.61 -5.83 -7.92
CA ILE A 38 -18.65 -7.30 -8.02
C ILE A 38 -20.08 -7.71 -8.35
N LEU A 39 -20.24 -8.50 -9.41
CA LEU A 39 -21.54 -9.01 -9.83
C LEU A 39 -21.84 -10.32 -9.11
N PHE A 40 -23.03 -10.43 -8.52
CA PHE A 40 -23.49 -11.63 -7.81
C PHE A 40 -24.75 -12.19 -8.47
N ASN A 41 -24.90 -13.52 -8.46
CA ASN A 41 -26.17 -14.17 -8.79
C ASN A 41 -27.12 -14.21 -7.58
N GLU A 42 -28.34 -14.71 -7.79
CA GLU A 42 -29.39 -14.76 -6.76
C GLU A 42 -29.01 -15.58 -5.51
N ILE A 43 -28.16 -16.59 -5.66
CA ILE A 43 -27.69 -17.45 -4.57
C ILE A 43 -26.42 -16.89 -3.89
N GLY A 44 -25.93 -15.71 -4.31
CA GLY A 44 -24.82 -15.00 -3.70
C GLY A 44 -23.42 -15.42 -4.18
N GLY A 45 -23.31 -16.22 -5.24
CA GLY A 45 -22.06 -16.53 -5.92
C GLY A 45 -21.62 -15.42 -6.88
N ILE A 46 -20.32 -15.30 -7.11
CA ILE A 46 -19.73 -14.27 -7.98
C ILE A 46 -19.88 -14.69 -9.45
N VAL A 47 -20.35 -13.79 -10.30
CA VAL A 47 -20.55 -14.04 -11.74
C VAL A 47 -19.81 -13.05 -12.64
N GLY A 48 -19.01 -12.16 -12.06
CA GLY A 48 -18.27 -11.17 -12.82
C GLY A 48 -17.89 -9.93 -12.04
N VAL A 49 -17.44 -8.92 -12.77
CA VAL A 49 -17.16 -7.56 -12.28
C VAL A 49 -17.72 -6.54 -13.25
N ALA A 50 -18.03 -5.34 -12.76
CA ALA A 50 -18.30 -4.19 -13.62
C ALA A 50 -17.21 -3.13 -13.46
N THR A 51 -16.95 -2.40 -14.54
CA THR A 51 -16.01 -1.28 -14.54
C THR A 51 -16.65 -0.03 -13.97
N ASN A 52 -15.83 0.96 -13.61
CA ASN A 52 -16.32 2.25 -13.16
C ASN A 52 -17.16 2.95 -14.25
N ASP A 53 -18.21 3.65 -13.83
CA ASP A 53 -18.86 4.67 -14.65
C ASP A 53 -17.87 5.84 -14.90
N VAL A 54 -18.07 6.58 -15.99
CA VAL A 54 -17.30 7.77 -16.33
C VAL A 54 -18.22 8.94 -16.63
N GLY A 55 -17.70 10.17 -16.50
CA GLY A 55 -18.50 11.37 -16.75
C GLY A 55 -19.50 11.67 -15.64
N ILE A 56 -19.03 11.67 -14.39
CA ILE A 56 -19.79 12.11 -13.20
C ILE A 56 -19.08 13.33 -12.63
N HIS A 57 -19.82 14.41 -12.34
CA HIS A 57 -19.31 15.63 -11.70
C HIS A 57 -18.90 15.39 -10.25
N LYS A 58 -18.12 16.32 -9.68
CA LYS A 58 -17.66 16.23 -8.27
C LYS A 58 -18.79 16.11 -7.23
N ASP A 59 -19.97 16.66 -7.53
CA ASP A 59 -21.16 16.58 -6.68
C ASP A 59 -21.96 15.28 -6.82
N GLY A 60 -21.55 14.39 -7.74
CA GLY A 60 -22.23 13.13 -8.03
C GLY A 60 -23.29 13.22 -9.13
N SER A 61 -23.54 14.40 -9.71
CA SER A 61 -24.45 14.55 -10.85
C SER A 61 -23.82 14.02 -12.15
N PRO A 62 -24.60 13.41 -13.06
CA PRO A 62 -24.07 12.93 -14.33
C PRO A 62 -23.71 14.09 -15.26
N LYS A 63 -22.56 14.01 -15.94
CA LYS A 63 -22.17 14.93 -17.02
C LYS A 63 -22.94 14.58 -18.30
N ASP A 64 -22.97 15.49 -19.27
CA ASP A 64 -23.45 15.18 -20.63
C ASP A 64 -22.67 14.04 -21.29
N SER A 65 -21.42 13.83 -20.87
CA SER A 65 -20.54 12.75 -21.32
C SER A 65 -20.66 11.48 -20.45
N PHE A 66 -21.70 11.34 -19.62
CA PHE A 66 -21.86 10.18 -18.75
C PHE A 66 -21.93 8.88 -19.56
N GLN A 67 -21.14 7.88 -19.14
CA GLN A 67 -21.20 6.54 -19.70
C GLN A 67 -21.17 5.51 -18.56
N ARG A 68 -22.07 4.54 -18.66
CA ARG A 68 -22.10 3.37 -17.77
C ARG A 68 -20.86 2.52 -17.99
N GLY A 69 -20.37 1.94 -16.90
CA GLY A 69 -19.34 0.92 -16.93
C GLY A 69 -19.81 -0.35 -17.66
N LEU A 70 -18.84 -1.18 -18.05
CA LEU A 70 -19.07 -2.44 -18.74
C LEU A 70 -19.13 -3.58 -17.74
N GLU A 71 -20.07 -4.50 -17.95
CA GLU A 71 -20.14 -5.76 -17.20
C GLU A 71 -19.28 -6.83 -17.89
N PHE A 72 -18.36 -7.43 -17.13
CA PHE A 72 -17.58 -8.59 -17.52
C PHE A 72 -18.09 -9.81 -16.77
N LYS A 73 -18.87 -10.65 -17.45
CA LYS A 73 -19.39 -11.91 -16.90
C LYS A 73 -18.37 -13.02 -17.07
N SER A 74 -18.15 -13.78 -16.01
CA SER A 74 -17.15 -14.85 -15.96
C SER A 74 -17.55 -15.91 -14.96
N ARG A 75 -17.22 -17.18 -15.25
CA ARG A 75 -17.41 -18.27 -14.29
C ARG A 75 -16.49 -18.20 -13.07
N GLN A 76 -15.36 -17.50 -13.20
CA GLN A 76 -14.35 -17.31 -12.16
C GLN A 76 -13.76 -15.91 -12.25
N VAL A 77 -13.76 -15.20 -11.11
CA VAL A 77 -13.07 -13.92 -10.93
C VAL A 77 -11.83 -14.12 -10.07
N VAL A 78 -10.65 -13.79 -10.61
CA VAL A 78 -9.38 -13.81 -9.86
C VAL A 78 -9.10 -12.42 -9.30
N PHE A 79 -9.24 -12.27 -7.98
CA PHE A 79 -8.98 -11.01 -7.28
C PHE A 79 -7.48 -10.84 -7.04
N ALA A 80 -6.84 -10.03 -7.89
CA ALA A 80 -5.39 -9.77 -7.91
C ALA A 80 -5.02 -8.30 -7.66
N GLU A 81 -5.88 -7.52 -6.99
CA GLU A 81 -5.69 -6.06 -6.75
C GLU A 81 -4.45 -5.70 -5.90
N GLY A 82 -3.79 -6.70 -5.32
CA GLY A 82 -2.63 -6.54 -4.46
C GLY A 82 -3.00 -6.12 -3.03
N CYS A 83 -2.06 -5.45 -2.36
CA CYS A 83 -2.21 -5.09 -0.95
C CYS A 83 -3.41 -4.15 -0.75
N ARG A 84 -4.35 -4.55 0.13
CA ARG A 84 -5.59 -3.83 0.45
C ARG A 84 -6.39 -3.48 -0.82
N GLY A 85 -6.66 -4.49 -1.64
CA GLY A 85 -7.64 -4.42 -2.72
C GLY A 85 -9.02 -4.02 -2.18
N HIS A 86 -9.73 -3.16 -2.89
CA HIS A 86 -11.02 -2.65 -2.39
C HIS A 86 -12.15 -3.64 -2.63
N LEU A 87 -12.14 -4.36 -3.75
CA LEU A 87 -13.07 -5.46 -3.98
C LEU A 87 -12.70 -6.67 -3.11
N SER A 88 -11.40 -6.92 -2.96
CA SER A 88 -10.85 -7.97 -2.08
C SER A 88 -11.28 -7.75 -0.63
N LYS A 89 -11.27 -6.50 -0.14
CA LYS A 89 -11.81 -6.12 1.17
C LYS A 89 -13.30 -6.49 1.29
N GLN A 90 -14.10 -6.09 0.30
CA GLN A 90 -15.54 -6.37 0.28
C GLN A 90 -15.84 -7.88 0.29
N ILE A 91 -15.14 -8.70 -0.50
CA ILE A 91 -15.38 -10.16 -0.48
C ILE A 91 -14.91 -10.81 0.82
N ILE A 92 -13.79 -10.35 1.40
CA ILE A 92 -13.30 -10.85 2.69
C ILE A 92 -14.34 -10.59 3.78
N GLU A 93 -14.96 -9.41 3.78
CA GLU A 93 -16.01 -9.04 4.72
C GLU A 93 -17.32 -9.80 4.46
N LYS A 94 -17.83 -9.76 3.22
CA LYS A 94 -19.10 -10.39 2.82
C LYS A 94 -19.15 -11.89 3.13
N PHE A 95 -18.09 -12.62 2.80
CA PHE A 95 -18.01 -14.06 3.04
C PHE A 95 -17.32 -14.42 4.37
N GLY A 96 -16.94 -13.44 5.19
CA GLY A 96 -16.28 -13.66 6.47
C GLY A 96 -14.97 -14.45 6.35
N LEU A 97 -14.19 -14.23 5.29
CA LEU A 97 -13.00 -15.03 4.95
C LEU A 97 -11.89 -14.93 5.99
N GLY A 98 -11.85 -13.82 6.73
CA GLY A 98 -10.86 -13.56 7.79
C GLY A 98 -11.25 -14.06 9.19
N LYS A 99 -12.40 -14.73 9.39
CA LYS A 99 -12.90 -15.10 10.73
C LYS A 99 -11.98 -16.05 11.50
N ALA A 100 -11.24 -16.91 10.79
CA ALA A 100 -10.33 -17.89 11.38
C ALA A 100 -8.86 -17.43 11.39
N SER A 101 -8.57 -16.25 10.86
CA SER A 101 -7.23 -15.66 10.78
C SER A 101 -7.07 -14.50 11.75
N ASP A 102 -5.82 -14.17 12.08
CA ASP A 102 -5.52 -12.93 12.77
C ASP A 102 -5.78 -11.72 11.85
N HIS A 103 -5.80 -10.51 12.42
CA HIS A 103 -5.90 -9.30 11.60
C HIS A 103 -4.69 -9.20 10.66
N GLN A 104 -4.94 -8.78 9.41
CA GLN A 104 -3.84 -8.37 8.55
C GLN A 104 -3.18 -7.12 9.13
N VAL A 105 -1.85 -7.15 9.15
CA VAL A 105 -0.98 -6.04 9.56
C VAL A 105 -0.28 -5.54 8.30
N TYR A 106 -0.03 -4.26 8.22
CA TYR A 106 0.49 -3.60 7.03
C TYR A 106 1.66 -2.69 7.36
N GLY A 107 2.44 -2.39 6.33
CA GLY A 107 3.41 -1.30 6.32
C GLY A 107 3.16 -0.36 5.15
N ILE A 108 3.70 0.84 5.20
CA ILE A 108 3.78 1.77 4.08
C ILE A 108 5.22 1.82 3.59
N GLY A 109 5.45 1.43 2.34
CA GLY A 109 6.71 1.59 1.65
C GLY A 109 6.72 2.90 0.86
N LEU A 110 7.72 3.74 1.10
CA LEU A 110 8.06 4.89 0.28
C LEU A 110 9.34 4.58 -0.49
N LYS A 111 9.35 4.94 -1.77
CA LYS A 111 10.46 4.67 -2.68
C LYS A 111 10.80 5.91 -3.49
N GLU A 112 12.10 6.12 -3.70
CA GLU A 112 12.62 7.05 -4.69
C GLU A 112 13.62 6.33 -5.62
N LEU A 113 13.69 6.81 -6.86
CA LEU A 113 14.73 6.45 -7.82
C LEU A 113 15.74 7.59 -7.95
N TRP A 114 17.02 7.24 -7.93
CA TRP A 114 18.11 8.19 -7.96
C TRP A 114 19.17 7.79 -8.98
N GLU A 115 19.55 8.74 -9.82
CA GLU A 115 20.79 8.69 -10.60
C GLU A 115 21.93 9.22 -9.72
N ILE A 116 22.94 8.40 -9.46
CA ILE A 116 24.05 8.74 -8.57
C ILE A 116 25.37 8.84 -9.33
N LYS A 117 26.40 9.38 -8.67
CA LYS A 117 27.76 9.35 -9.20
C LYS A 117 28.21 7.90 -9.41
N LYS A 118 28.89 7.65 -10.54
CA LYS A 118 29.41 6.34 -10.91
C LYS A 118 30.34 5.75 -9.84
N ASP A 119 31.11 6.59 -9.16
CA ASP A 119 32.05 6.17 -8.11
C ASP A 119 31.36 5.57 -6.88
N ASN A 120 30.10 5.95 -6.62
CA ASN A 120 29.27 5.41 -5.55
C ASN A 120 28.43 4.20 -5.99
N TRP A 121 28.36 3.93 -7.29
CA TRP A 121 27.53 2.88 -7.85
C TRP A 121 28.20 1.50 -7.74
N ARG A 122 27.49 0.54 -7.17
CA ARG A 122 27.93 -0.85 -6.97
C ARG A 122 26.85 -1.80 -7.52
N PRO A 123 26.80 -2.04 -8.84
CA PRO A 123 25.72 -2.80 -9.48
C PRO A 123 25.48 -4.16 -8.81
N GLY A 124 24.22 -4.50 -8.54
CA GLY A 124 23.84 -5.75 -7.87
C GLY A 124 23.96 -5.74 -6.35
N ARG A 125 24.48 -4.67 -5.74
CA ARG A 125 24.50 -4.50 -4.29
C ARG A 125 23.08 -4.29 -3.76
N VAL A 126 22.77 -4.99 -2.68
CA VAL A 126 21.51 -4.95 -1.96
C VAL A 126 21.80 -4.65 -0.49
N GLU A 127 21.21 -3.60 0.04
CA GLU A 127 21.38 -3.19 1.43
C GLU A 127 20.02 -3.07 2.12
N HIS A 128 19.98 -3.52 3.36
CA HIS A 128 18.85 -3.38 4.27
C HIS A 128 19.36 -2.93 5.62
N GLY A 129 18.58 -2.09 6.30
CA GLY A 129 18.91 -1.70 7.66
C GLY A 129 17.68 -1.31 8.46
N VAL A 130 17.85 -1.31 9.78
CA VAL A 130 16.83 -0.94 10.76
C VAL A 130 17.45 0.03 11.77
N GLY A 131 16.62 0.67 12.60
CA GLY A 131 17.08 1.62 13.60
C GLY A 131 16.73 3.05 13.23
N TRP A 132 17.71 3.96 13.22
CA TRP A 132 17.44 5.38 12.95
C TRP A 132 16.84 5.60 11.54
N PRO A 133 15.81 6.46 11.38
CA PRO A 133 15.21 7.33 12.40
C PRO A 133 14.01 6.72 13.16
N LEU A 134 13.59 5.50 12.81
CA LEU A 134 12.43 4.82 13.41
C LEU A 134 12.64 4.46 14.89
N GLY A 135 13.88 4.19 15.28
CA GLY A 135 14.26 3.80 16.64
C GLY A 135 13.81 2.39 16.99
N ASN A 136 13.59 2.13 18.28
CA ASN A 136 13.17 0.81 18.77
C ASN A 136 11.65 0.60 18.76
N SER A 137 10.88 1.69 18.82
CA SER A 137 9.43 1.64 19.07
C SER A 137 8.58 1.55 17.80
N ASN A 138 9.16 1.85 16.63
CA ASN A 138 8.45 1.82 15.36
C ASN A 138 9.01 0.71 14.47
N GLY A 139 8.15 -0.19 14.02
CA GLY A 139 8.53 -1.27 13.10
C GLY A 139 8.85 -0.71 11.72
N GLY A 140 9.85 -1.28 11.06
CA GLY A 140 10.24 -0.89 9.71
C GLY A 140 11.75 -0.93 9.49
N GLY A 141 12.17 -0.41 8.35
CA GLY A 141 13.56 -0.37 7.92
C GLY A 141 13.71 0.25 6.54
N PHE A 142 14.95 0.35 6.08
CA PHE A 142 15.27 0.90 4.77
C PHE A 142 15.78 -0.17 3.82
N PHE A 143 15.71 0.14 2.54
CA PHE A 143 16.37 -0.62 1.49
C PHE A 143 17.12 0.29 0.51
N ILE A 144 18.24 -0.21 -0.01
CA ILE A 144 19.02 0.39 -1.09
C ILE A 144 19.38 -0.70 -2.08
N TYR A 145 18.94 -0.56 -3.33
CA TYR A 145 19.25 -1.52 -4.39
C TYR A 145 19.94 -0.81 -5.56
N HIS A 146 21.13 -1.28 -5.93
CA HIS A 146 21.86 -0.77 -7.08
C HIS A 146 21.47 -1.57 -8.32
N TYR A 147 20.80 -0.91 -9.26
CA TYR A 147 20.43 -1.53 -10.53
C TYR A 147 21.65 -1.77 -11.41
N ASN A 148 21.56 -2.77 -12.28
CA ASN A 148 22.59 -3.11 -13.27
C ASN A 148 22.00 -3.04 -14.69
N GLU A 149 21.52 -1.86 -15.08
CA GLU A 149 20.80 -1.62 -16.34
C GLU A 149 21.52 -0.56 -17.21
N GLY A 150 22.85 -0.49 -17.16
CA GLY A 150 23.65 0.42 -17.99
C GLY A 150 23.80 1.87 -17.49
N SER A 151 23.04 2.27 -16.47
CA SER A 151 23.14 3.59 -15.82
C SER A 151 23.37 3.47 -14.31
N PRO A 152 24.04 4.44 -13.66
CA PRO A 152 24.26 4.45 -12.20
C PRO A 152 22.98 4.79 -11.43
N LEU A 153 22.01 3.87 -11.47
CA LEU A 153 20.68 4.01 -10.90
C LEU A 153 20.58 3.22 -9.59
N VAL A 154 19.99 3.83 -8.57
CA VAL A 154 19.67 3.18 -7.31
C VAL A 154 18.20 3.40 -6.93
N ALA A 155 17.58 2.36 -6.37
CA ALA A 155 16.32 2.49 -5.64
C ALA A 155 16.62 2.62 -4.15
N VAL A 156 16.11 3.68 -3.54
CA VAL A 156 16.17 3.88 -2.09
C VAL A 156 14.76 3.95 -1.55
N GLY A 157 14.54 3.40 -0.36
CA GLY A 157 13.23 3.49 0.26
C GLY A 157 13.19 3.17 1.73
N LEU A 158 12.07 3.51 2.35
CA LEU A 158 11.76 3.25 3.74
C LEU A 158 10.42 2.53 3.81
N VAL A 159 10.38 1.42 4.55
CA VAL A 159 9.15 0.79 4.99
C VAL A 159 8.93 1.15 6.45
N MET A 160 7.73 1.62 6.76
CA MET A 160 7.28 1.83 8.13
C MET A 160 6.02 1.02 8.38
N ALA A 161 6.02 0.22 9.43
CA ALA A 161 4.84 -0.52 9.85
C ALA A 161 3.72 0.44 10.27
N LEU A 162 2.48 0.17 9.83
CA LEU A 162 1.31 0.98 10.15
C LEU A 162 0.77 0.70 11.55
N ASP A 163 1.45 -0.09 12.38
CA ASP A 163 1.13 -0.31 13.80
C ASP A 163 1.81 0.69 14.75
N TYR A 164 2.43 1.76 14.22
CA TYR A 164 2.98 2.84 15.04
C TYR A 164 1.89 3.54 15.87
N SER A 165 2.30 4.05 17.04
CA SER A 165 1.37 4.55 18.06
C SER A 165 1.30 6.08 18.20
N ASN A 166 2.36 6.80 17.82
CA ASN A 166 2.39 8.25 17.92
C ASN A 166 1.69 8.88 16.70
N PRO A 167 0.58 9.63 16.88
CA PRO A 167 -0.15 10.24 15.76
C PRO A 167 0.61 11.36 15.02
N TYR A 168 1.69 11.87 15.62
CA TYR A 168 2.54 12.90 15.00
C TYR A 168 3.57 12.34 14.02
N ILE A 169 3.71 11.02 13.92
CA ILE A 169 4.63 10.39 12.97
C ILE A 169 4.15 10.63 11.53
N SER A 170 5.08 11.06 10.68
CA SER A 170 4.88 11.10 9.24
C SER A 170 5.87 10.14 8.56
N PRO A 171 5.40 9.02 7.96
CA PRO A 171 6.26 8.09 7.21
C PRO A 171 7.08 8.79 6.13
N PHE A 172 6.48 9.77 5.44
CA PHE A 172 7.19 10.59 4.46
C PHE A 172 8.34 11.38 5.09
N ARG A 173 8.09 12.09 6.19
CA ARG A 173 9.13 12.91 6.84
C ARG A 173 10.21 12.04 7.47
N GLU A 174 9.91 10.85 7.98
CA GLU A 174 10.93 9.90 8.43
C GLU A 174 11.80 9.42 7.25
N PHE A 175 11.22 9.16 6.09
CA PHE A 175 11.99 8.80 4.91
C PHE A 175 12.88 9.94 4.42
N GLN A 176 12.37 11.17 4.38
CA GLN A 176 13.18 12.35 4.04
C GLN A 176 14.30 12.58 5.06
N ARG A 177 14.03 12.37 6.35
CA ARG A 177 15.03 12.45 7.42
C ARG A 177 16.08 11.35 7.31
N LEU A 178 15.70 10.11 6.99
CA LEU A 178 16.61 8.98 6.83
C LEU A 178 17.77 9.29 5.88
N LYS A 179 17.50 10.02 4.78
CA LYS A 179 18.51 10.35 3.76
C LYS A 179 19.65 11.24 4.28
N HIS A 180 19.47 11.89 5.43
CA HIS A 180 20.52 12.66 6.11
C HIS A 180 21.47 11.80 6.95
N HIS A 181 21.21 10.50 7.11
CA HIS A 181 22.17 9.59 7.71
C HIS A 181 23.46 9.56 6.87
N PRO A 182 24.67 9.58 7.47
CA PRO A 182 25.94 9.69 6.72
C PRO A 182 26.09 8.68 5.57
N HIS A 183 25.61 7.45 5.76
CA HIS A 183 25.59 6.41 4.71
C HIS A 183 24.78 6.82 3.48
N PHE A 184 23.58 7.38 3.68
CA PHE A 184 22.72 7.84 2.58
C PHE A 184 23.23 9.14 1.97
N ALA A 185 23.64 10.09 2.81
CA ALA A 185 24.18 11.37 2.37
C ALA A 185 25.38 11.18 1.44
N THR A 186 26.31 10.29 1.80
CA THR A 186 27.48 9.95 0.98
C THR A 186 27.07 9.27 -0.33
N LEU A 187 26.14 8.32 -0.28
CA LEU A 187 25.66 7.60 -1.47
C LEU A 187 25.01 8.54 -2.49
N LEU A 188 24.14 9.43 -2.02
CA LEU A 188 23.29 10.31 -2.83
C LEU A 188 23.96 11.65 -3.16
N GLU A 189 25.19 11.89 -2.70
CA GLU A 189 25.89 13.15 -2.88
C GLU A 189 26.06 13.50 -4.38
N GLY A 190 25.50 14.64 -4.78
CA GLY A 190 25.49 15.10 -6.18
C GLY A 190 24.68 14.20 -7.12
N GLY A 191 23.84 13.32 -6.57
CA GLY A 191 22.86 12.55 -7.33
C GLY A 191 21.61 13.37 -7.65
N LYS A 192 20.81 12.84 -8.58
CA LYS A 192 19.54 13.41 -9.01
C LYS A 192 18.41 12.45 -8.70
N ARG A 193 17.42 12.92 -7.95
CA ARG A 193 16.16 12.21 -7.72
C ARG A 193 15.30 12.30 -8.99
N ILE A 194 14.85 11.16 -9.51
CA ILE A 194 14.11 11.07 -10.78
C ILE A 194 12.74 10.39 -10.66
N GLY A 195 12.42 9.79 -9.51
CA GLY A 195 11.13 9.17 -9.27
C GLY A 195 10.80 9.13 -7.79
N TYR A 196 9.51 9.16 -7.48
CA TYR A 196 8.94 8.97 -6.14
C TYR A 196 7.69 8.10 -6.25
N GLY A 197 7.37 7.36 -5.19
CA GLY A 197 6.14 6.60 -5.09
C GLY A 197 5.97 5.99 -3.72
N ALA A 198 4.75 5.55 -3.41
CA ALA A 198 4.49 4.82 -2.19
C ALA A 198 3.38 3.77 -2.37
N ARG A 199 3.48 2.68 -1.61
CA ARG A 199 2.50 1.59 -1.63
C ARG A 199 2.44 0.92 -0.26
N ALA A 200 1.23 0.64 0.24
CA ALA A 200 1.07 -0.26 1.36
C ALA A 200 1.51 -1.68 0.99
N ILE A 201 2.03 -2.41 1.98
CA ILE A 201 2.46 -3.81 1.86
C ILE A 201 1.88 -4.61 3.02
N ASN A 202 1.63 -5.90 2.81
CA ASN A 202 1.21 -6.80 3.88
C ASN A 202 2.43 -7.15 4.78
N GLU A 203 2.21 -7.24 6.07
CA GLU A 203 3.20 -7.65 7.07
C GLU A 203 2.66 -8.73 8.04
N GLY A 204 1.35 -9.03 8.04
CA GLY A 204 0.75 -10.00 8.96
C GLY A 204 1.17 -11.45 8.70
N GLY A 205 1.66 -11.76 7.50
CA GLY A 205 2.25 -13.06 7.18
C GLY A 205 1.27 -14.22 7.32
N PHE A 206 1.77 -15.37 7.79
CA PHE A 206 1.05 -16.63 7.82
C PHE A 206 -0.25 -16.58 8.64
N GLN A 207 -0.23 -15.89 9.79
CA GLN A 207 -1.36 -15.82 10.72
C GLN A 207 -2.55 -15.05 10.15
N SER A 208 -2.29 -14.15 9.21
CA SER A 208 -3.29 -13.25 8.63
C SER A 208 -3.79 -13.71 7.25
N LEU A 209 -3.47 -14.94 6.84
CA LEU A 209 -3.98 -15.50 5.58
C LEU A 209 -5.48 -15.83 5.75
N PRO A 210 -6.38 -15.23 4.97
CA PRO A 210 -7.80 -15.53 5.00
C PRO A 210 -8.08 -16.85 4.29
N ARG A 211 -9.33 -17.31 4.30
CA ARG A 211 -9.82 -18.24 3.26
C ARG A 211 -9.68 -17.57 1.89
N ILE A 212 -9.15 -18.29 0.91
CA ILE A 212 -8.75 -17.72 -0.40
C ILE A 212 -9.66 -18.10 -1.57
N THR A 213 -10.74 -18.85 -1.32
CA THR A 213 -11.73 -19.27 -2.32
C THR A 213 -13.12 -18.86 -1.87
N VAL A 214 -13.98 -18.55 -2.85
CA VAL A 214 -15.41 -18.29 -2.71
C VAL A 214 -16.14 -18.81 -3.95
N PRO A 215 -17.46 -19.01 -3.92
CA PRO A 215 -18.22 -19.36 -5.12
C PRO A 215 -18.02 -18.29 -6.21
N GLY A 216 -17.44 -18.68 -7.34
CA GLY A 216 -17.19 -17.83 -8.50
C GLY A 216 -15.95 -16.95 -8.41
N GLY A 217 -15.10 -17.09 -7.38
CA GLY A 217 -13.87 -16.32 -7.31
C GLY A 217 -12.82 -16.80 -6.31
N LEU A 218 -11.62 -16.25 -6.44
CA LEU A 218 -10.49 -16.55 -5.56
C LEU A 218 -9.52 -15.38 -5.40
N LEU A 219 -8.74 -15.41 -4.31
CA LEU A 219 -7.74 -14.40 -3.96
C LEU A 219 -6.32 -14.90 -4.28
N VAL A 220 -5.51 -14.06 -4.93
CA VAL A 220 -4.09 -14.35 -5.24
C VAL A 220 -3.15 -13.24 -4.73
N GLY A 221 -1.86 -13.56 -4.67
CA GLY A 221 -0.79 -12.61 -4.35
C GLY A 221 -1.00 -11.81 -3.06
N CYS A 222 -0.72 -10.51 -3.12
CA CYS A 222 -0.84 -9.63 -1.96
C CYS A 222 -2.30 -9.31 -1.57
N ALA A 223 -3.28 -9.63 -2.44
CA ALA A 223 -4.69 -9.55 -2.06
C ALA A 223 -5.04 -10.65 -1.05
N ALA A 224 -4.52 -11.87 -1.26
CA ALA A 224 -4.56 -12.94 -0.26
C ALA A 224 -3.58 -12.74 0.90
N GLY A 225 -2.50 -11.98 0.68
CA GLY A 225 -1.50 -11.66 1.72
C GLY A 225 -0.25 -12.55 1.69
N PHE A 226 0.12 -13.13 0.54
CA PHE A 226 1.30 -14.00 0.39
C PHE A 226 2.66 -13.28 0.40
N LEU A 227 2.78 -12.14 1.09
CA LEU A 227 4.05 -11.45 1.28
C LEU A 227 4.79 -12.07 2.48
N ASN A 228 6.06 -12.44 2.29
CA ASN A 228 6.92 -12.90 3.37
C ASN A 228 7.58 -11.71 4.09
N PRO A 229 7.11 -11.32 5.29
CA PRO A 229 7.61 -10.13 5.97
C PRO A 229 9.07 -10.27 6.40
N GLY A 230 9.52 -11.50 6.71
CA GLY A 230 10.90 -11.76 7.13
C GLY A 230 11.94 -11.62 6.02
N LYS A 231 11.52 -11.80 4.75
CA LYS A 231 12.37 -11.60 3.57
C LYS A 231 12.13 -10.28 2.86
N ILE A 232 11.04 -9.57 3.19
CA ILE A 232 10.54 -8.38 2.45
C ILE A 232 10.31 -8.73 0.96
N LYS A 233 9.71 -9.91 0.72
CA LYS A 233 9.47 -10.42 -0.64
C LYS A 233 8.07 -10.99 -0.75
N GLY A 234 7.31 -10.53 -1.74
CA GLY A 234 5.98 -11.07 -2.07
C GLY A 234 5.78 -11.39 -3.55
N VAL A 235 6.63 -10.87 -4.44
CA VAL A 235 6.45 -10.99 -5.90
C VAL A 235 6.51 -12.46 -6.36
N HIS A 236 7.48 -13.23 -5.86
CA HIS A 236 7.64 -14.64 -6.23
C HIS A 236 6.45 -15.49 -5.77
N ASN A 237 5.97 -15.26 -4.55
CA ASN A 237 4.78 -15.92 -4.04
C ASN A 237 3.51 -15.48 -4.78
N ALA A 238 3.42 -14.20 -5.17
CA ALA A 238 2.29 -13.69 -5.94
C ALA A 238 2.19 -14.35 -7.31
N ILE A 239 3.30 -14.38 -8.08
CA ILE A 239 3.38 -15.07 -9.37
C ILE A 239 3.03 -16.55 -9.18
N ARG A 240 3.64 -17.23 -8.20
CA ARG A 240 3.39 -18.66 -7.98
C ARG A 240 1.95 -18.95 -7.57
N SER A 241 1.33 -18.11 -6.74
CA SER A 241 -0.09 -18.24 -6.38
C SER A 241 -1.01 -18.07 -7.59
N GLY A 242 -0.67 -17.17 -8.52
CA GLY A 242 -1.38 -17.02 -9.79
C GLY A 242 -1.27 -18.26 -10.67
N CYS A 243 -0.08 -18.86 -10.78
CA CYS A 243 0.10 -20.12 -11.52
C CYS A 243 -0.74 -21.26 -10.93
N ILE A 244 -0.68 -21.46 -9.61
CA ILE A 244 -1.44 -22.52 -8.93
C ILE A 244 -2.95 -22.28 -9.07
N ALA A 245 -3.40 -21.02 -8.97
CA ALA A 245 -4.79 -20.67 -9.20
C ALA A 245 -5.23 -20.98 -10.64
N ALA A 246 -4.41 -20.66 -11.64
CA ALA A 246 -4.71 -20.95 -13.04
C ALA A 246 -4.82 -22.46 -13.30
N GLU A 247 -3.89 -23.26 -12.78
CA GLU A 247 -3.94 -24.73 -12.85
C GLU A 247 -5.24 -25.28 -12.24
N ALA A 248 -5.58 -24.83 -11.02
CA ALA A 248 -6.78 -25.27 -10.31
C ALA A 248 -8.09 -24.84 -11.01
N ILE A 249 -8.14 -23.60 -11.51
CA ILE A 249 -9.29 -23.10 -12.28
C ILE A 249 -9.46 -23.93 -13.56
N PHE A 250 -8.38 -24.15 -14.30
CA PHE A 250 -8.45 -24.88 -15.57
C PHE A 250 -8.95 -26.31 -15.38
N GLU A 251 -8.44 -27.02 -14.37
CA GLU A 251 -8.94 -28.35 -14.02
C GLU A 251 -10.43 -28.36 -13.68
N GLU A 252 -10.90 -27.38 -12.90
CA GLU A 252 -12.31 -27.28 -12.52
C GLU A 252 -13.21 -26.94 -13.71
N LEU A 253 -12.76 -26.06 -14.61
CA LEU A 253 -13.48 -25.71 -15.83
C LEU A 253 -13.59 -26.87 -16.82
N VAL A 254 -12.59 -27.77 -16.86
CA VAL A 254 -12.63 -28.99 -17.70
C VAL A 254 -13.54 -30.05 -17.09
N LYS A 255 -13.58 -30.16 -15.75
CA LYS A 255 -14.44 -31.13 -15.03
C LYS A 255 -15.91 -30.71 -15.00
N SER A 256 -16.18 -29.42 -14.83
CA SER A 256 -17.54 -28.89 -14.77
C SER A 256 -18.21 -28.90 -16.15
N GLN A 257 -19.45 -29.40 -16.20
CA GLN A 257 -20.29 -29.23 -17.38
C GLN A 257 -20.59 -27.74 -17.57
N ALA A 258 -20.80 -27.31 -18.83
CA ALA A 258 -20.79 -25.91 -19.26
C ALA A 258 -21.82 -24.96 -18.60
N ASP A 259 -22.71 -25.45 -17.75
CA ASP A 259 -23.88 -24.71 -17.27
C ASP A 259 -23.70 -24.08 -15.88
N ALA A 260 -22.60 -24.35 -15.16
CA ALA A 260 -22.37 -23.72 -13.86
C ALA A 260 -21.90 -22.25 -14.00
N GLU A 261 -22.75 -21.29 -13.63
CA GLU A 261 -22.42 -19.86 -13.66
C GLU A 261 -21.36 -19.44 -12.62
N SER A 262 -21.30 -20.14 -11.48
CA SER A 262 -20.39 -19.86 -10.37
C SER A 262 -19.99 -21.16 -9.68
N VAL A 263 -18.68 -21.42 -9.57
CA VAL A 263 -18.11 -22.62 -8.92
C VAL A 263 -17.10 -22.19 -7.86
N GLU A 264 -17.00 -22.88 -6.72
CA GLU A 264 -15.92 -22.63 -5.77
C GLU A 264 -14.75 -23.59 -6.04
N VAL A 265 -13.59 -23.05 -6.44
CA VAL A 265 -12.39 -23.84 -6.77
C VAL A 265 -11.58 -24.19 -5.50
N THR A 266 -12.13 -25.06 -4.65
CA THR A 266 -11.53 -25.40 -3.35
C THR A 266 -10.15 -26.06 -3.46
N ALA A 267 -9.88 -26.79 -4.56
CA ALA A 267 -8.60 -27.43 -4.85
C ALA A 267 -7.41 -26.45 -4.86
N TYR A 268 -7.65 -25.16 -5.16
CA TYR A 268 -6.64 -24.10 -5.05
C TYR A 268 -6.10 -23.98 -3.62
N THR A 269 -6.98 -24.07 -2.61
CA THR A 269 -6.58 -23.97 -1.20
C THR A 269 -5.63 -25.11 -0.80
N ASP A 270 -5.93 -26.33 -1.24
CA ASP A 270 -5.12 -27.50 -0.91
C ASP A 270 -3.77 -27.47 -1.64
N SER A 271 -3.78 -27.01 -2.90
CA SER A 271 -2.57 -26.82 -3.71
C SER A 271 -1.66 -25.73 -3.13
N ILE A 272 -2.23 -24.65 -2.59
CA ILE A 272 -1.44 -23.63 -1.88
C ILE A 272 -0.80 -24.21 -0.62
N LYS A 273 -1.55 -24.96 0.20
CA LYS A 273 -1.05 -25.56 1.45
C LYS A 273 0.07 -26.57 1.22
N SER A 274 0.05 -27.29 0.09
CA SER A 274 1.12 -28.22 -0.29
C SER A 274 2.30 -27.54 -0.99
N SER A 275 2.15 -26.29 -1.42
CA SER A 275 3.17 -25.56 -2.16
C SER A 275 4.31 -25.02 -1.28
N PRO A 276 5.46 -24.66 -1.90
CA PRO A 276 6.54 -23.95 -1.22
C PRO A 276 6.13 -22.61 -0.60
N ILE A 277 5.04 -21.97 -1.08
CA ILE A 277 4.54 -20.70 -0.52
C ILE A 277 4.16 -20.92 0.95
N TRP A 278 3.39 -21.97 1.23
CA TRP A 278 2.90 -22.25 2.58
C TRP A 278 4.05 -22.55 3.54
N GLN A 279 5.01 -23.36 3.11
CA GLN A 279 6.20 -23.68 3.88
C GLN A 279 7.03 -22.42 4.17
N GLU A 280 7.28 -21.58 3.17
CA GLU A 280 8.04 -20.36 3.33
C GLU A 280 7.37 -19.39 4.32
N MET A 281 6.06 -19.19 4.20
CA MET A 281 5.29 -18.32 5.09
C MET A 281 5.28 -18.86 6.51
N TYR A 282 5.10 -20.17 6.67
CA TYR A 282 5.08 -20.82 7.98
C TYR A 282 6.43 -20.70 8.71
N LEU A 283 7.55 -20.92 8.02
CA LEU A 283 8.88 -20.82 8.64
C LEU A 283 9.23 -19.40 9.10
N MET A 284 8.61 -18.37 8.53
CA MET A 284 8.85 -16.97 8.89
C MET A 284 7.76 -16.37 9.78
N ARG A 285 6.74 -17.15 10.16
CA ARG A 285 5.51 -16.68 10.82
C ARG A 285 5.74 -15.86 12.09
N ASN A 286 6.79 -16.16 12.84
CA ASN A 286 7.03 -15.52 14.14
C ASN A 286 7.98 -14.32 14.08
N ILE A 287 8.65 -14.06 12.93
CA ILE A 287 9.57 -12.93 12.78
C ILE A 287 8.84 -11.62 13.07
N ARG A 288 7.83 -11.25 12.26
CA ARG A 288 7.16 -9.95 12.42
C ARG A 288 6.42 -9.77 13.75
N PRO A 289 5.64 -10.75 14.26
CA PRO A 289 4.98 -10.61 15.56
C PRO A 289 5.94 -10.50 16.75
N SER A 290 7.18 -11.02 16.66
CA SER A 290 8.16 -10.96 17.75
C SER A 290 8.47 -9.52 18.21
N PHE A 291 8.31 -8.55 17.30
CA PHE A 291 8.41 -7.12 17.59
C PHE A 291 7.54 -6.71 18.80
N HIS A 292 6.29 -7.19 18.85
CA HIS A 292 5.36 -6.90 19.94
C HIS A 292 5.40 -7.98 21.03
N ALA A 293 5.47 -9.25 20.64
CA ALA A 293 5.33 -10.38 21.57
C ALA A 293 6.40 -10.40 22.66
N MET A 294 7.59 -9.86 22.38
CA MET A 294 8.70 -9.78 23.33
C MET A 294 8.75 -8.46 24.11
N GLY A 295 7.87 -7.50 23.81
CA GLY A 295 7.85 -6.18 24.48
C GLY A 295 9.08 -5.30 24.23
N ALA A 296 9.96 -5.69 23.31
CA ALA A 296 11.25 -5.04 23.08
C ALA A 296 11.37 -4.37 21.69
N GLY A 297 10.28 -4.31 20.91
CA GLY A 297 10.25 -3.62 19.61
C GLY A 297 11.29 -4.16 18.62
N THR A 298 12.05 -3.27 17.98
CA THR A 298 13.09 -3.64 17.00
C THR A 298 14.17 -4.54 17.61
N ALA A 299 14.56 -4.32 18.87
CA ALA A 299 15.51 -5.17 19.57
C ALA A 299 14.96 -6.59 19.77
N GLY A 300 13.66 -6.73 20.08
CA GLY A 300 12.98 -8.02 20.16
C GLY A 300 12.96 -8.74 18.82
N LEU A 301 12.64 -8.02 17.73
CA LEU A 301 12.67 -8.53 16.37
C LEU A 301 14.07 -9.06 15.98
N LEU A 302 15.11 -8.27 16.25
CA LEU A 302 16.49 -8.63 15.94
C LEU A 302 16.98 -9.82 16.77
N PHE A 303 16.67 -9.85 18.07
CA PHE A 303 16.99 -10.98 18.93
C PHE A 303 16.29 -12.26 18.44
N TYR A 304 14.99 -12.17 18.16
CA TYR A 304 14.23 -13.32 17.70
C TYR A 304 14.75 -13.86 16.36
N GLY A 305 14.95 -12.98 15.37
CA GLY A 305 15.47 -13.37 14.06
C GLY A 305 16.92 -13.85 14.10
N GLY A 306 17.77 -13.20 14.90
CA GLY A 306 19.20 -13.48 14.99
C GLY A 306 19.55 -14.69 15.86
N VAL A 307 18.73 -15.01 16.85
CA VAL A 307 18.98 -16.11 17.80
C VAL A 307 17.97 -17.23 17.61
N ILE A 308 16.69 -16.96 17.93
CA ILE A 308 15.66 -18.02 17.97
C ILE A 308 15.44 -18.62 16.59
N TRP A 309 15.14 -17.80 15.59
CA TRP A 309 14.94 -18.28 14.23
C TRP A 309 16.22 -18.88 13.63
N TYR A 310 17.39 -18.34 13.97
CA TYR A 310 18.65 -18.90 13.50
C TYR A 310 18.90 -20.32 14.02
N LEU A 311 18.56 -20.59 15.29
CA LEU A 311 18.73 -21.89 15.94
C LEU A 311 17.65 -22.90 15.51
N PHE A 312 16.38 -22.49 15.52
CA PHE A 312 15.25 -23.40 15.29
C PHE A 312 14.75 -23.42 13.84
N ARG A 313 15.23 -22.49 12.99
CA ARG A 313 14.86 -22.35 11.58
C ARG A 313 13.34 -22.24 11.33
N GLY A 314 12.57 -21.73 12.30
CA GLY A 314 11.11 -21.60 12.19
C GLY A 314 10.32 -22.85 12.61
N HIS A 315 10.97 -23.86 13.20
CA HIS A 315 10.33 -25.09 13.68
C HIS A 315 9.90 -25.03 15.15
N GLU A 316 9.81 -23.84 15.74
CA GLU A 316 9.31 -23.68 17.11
C GLU A 316 7.86 -24.20 17.27
N PRO A 317 7.50 -24.87 18.38
CA PRO A 317 6.16 -25.45 18.59
C PRO A 317 5.09 -24.41 18.99
N TRP A 318 5.29 -23.13 18.65
CA TRP A 318 4.33 -22.05 18.95
C TRP A 318 4.17 -21.08 17.77
N THR A 319 3.13 -20.26 17.84
CA THR A 319 2.87 -19.17 16.89
C THR A 319 2.37 -17.95 17.63
N PHE A 320 3.09 -16.83 17.50
CA PHE A 320 2.67 -15.52 18.01
C PHE A 320 1.49 -14.97 17.19
N ARG A 321 0.73 -14.05 17.78
CA ARG A 321 -0.56 -13.57 17.23
C ARG A 321 -0.59 -12.06 17.00
N HIS A 322 -1.28 -11.64 15.95
CA HIS A 322 -1.63 -10.24 15.64
C HIS A 322 -3.05 -9.92 16.13
N ARG A 323 -3.16 -9.57 17.42
CA ARG A 323 -4.47 -9.37 18.08
C ARG A 323 -5.09 -8.00 17.88
N ILE A 324 -4.29 -6.98 17.58
CA ILE A 324 -4.75 -5.58 17.50
C ILE A 324 -4.46 -5.09 16.09
N PRO A 325 -5.47 -4.65 15.33
CA PRO A 325 -5.29 -4.10 13.99
C PRO A 325 -4.60 -2.73 14.02
N ASP A 326 -3.96 -2.36 12.93
CA ASP A 326 -3.11 -1.18 12.80
C ASP A 326 -3.80 0.15 13.16
N HIS A 327 -5.06 0.32 12.75
CA HIS A 327 -5.83 1.53 13.04
C HIS A 327 -6.06 1.76 14.54
N ARG A 328 -6.15 0.70 15.35
CA ARG A 328 -6.38 0.81 16.81
C ARG A 328 -5.12 1.04 17.63
N ARG A 329 -3.95 1.14 16.98
CA ARG A 329 -2.66 1.29 17.68
C ARG A 329 -2.33 2.75 18.03
N LEU A 330 -3.03 3.72 17.44
CA LEU A 330 -2.80 5.13 17.73
C LEU A 330 -3.20 5.47 19.16
N LYS A 331 -2.31 6.18 19.85
CA LYS A 331 -2.60 6.82 21.12
C LYS A 331 -3.26 8.17 20.88
N LEU A 332 -3.83 8.74 21.94
CA LEU A 332 -4.34 10.11 21.90
C LEU A 332 -3.17 11.09 21.72
N ALA A 333 -3.41 12.18 20.99
CA ALA A 333 -2.42 13.21 20.72
C ALA A 333 -1.84 13.81 22.01
N LYS A 334 -2.70 14.07 23.01
CA LYS A 334 -2.32 14.59 24.33
C LYS A 334 -1.31 13.71 25.09
N ASP A 335 -1.27 12.41 24.80
CA ASP A 335 -0.39 11.44 25.47
C ASP A 335 0.93 11.22 24.68
N CYS A 336 1.11 11.95 23.57
CA CYS A 336 2.24 11.82 22.67
C CYS A 336 2.99 13.14 22.51
N GLN A 337 4.28 13.05 22.21
CA GLN A 337 5.10 14.22 21.92
C GLN A 337 5.12 14.49 20.40
N PRO A 338 4.82 15.73 19.97
CA PRO A 338 5.01 16.14 18.58
C PRO A 338 6.46 15.96 18.12
N ILE A 339 6.63 15.57 16.86
CA ILE A 339 7.94 15.33 16.28
C ILE A 339 8.33 16.55 15.44
N ALA A 340 9.40 17.23 15.84
CA ALA A 340 9.98 18.34 15.09
C ALA A 340 10.82 17.79 13.91
N TYR A 341 10.18 17.61 12.76
CA TYR A 341 10.87 17.20 11.54
C TYR A 341 11.69 18.35 10.95
N PRO A 342 12.93 18.11 10.48
CA PRO A 342 13.70 19.13 9.78
C PRO A 342 12.98 19.59 8.51
N LYS A 343 13.27 20.83 8.10
CA LYS A 343 12.84 21.33 6.78
C LYS A 343 13.63 20.60 5.68
N PRO A 344 13.03 20.33 4.52
CA PRO A 344 13.76 19.77 3.40
C PRO A 344 14.84 20.74 2.92
N ASP A 345 15.99 20.21 2.50
CA ASP A 345 17.13 20.99 2.00
C ASP A 345 17.11 21.17 0.47
N GLY A 346 16.23 20.46 -0.24
CA GLY A 346 16.15 20.45 -1.70
C GLY A 346 17.28 19.68 -2.39
N ILE A 347 18.14 19.01 -1.62
CA ILE A 347 19.31 18.27 -2.11
C ILE A 347 19.16 16.79 -1.76
N LEU A 348 19.10 16.45 -0.47
CA LEU A 348 18.88 15.09 0.02
C LEU A 348 17.43 14.86 0.40
N SER A 349 16.78 15.87 0.98
CA SER A 349 15.39 15.85 1.43
C SER A 349 14.55 16.87 0.68
N PHE A 350 13.32 16.48 0.35
CA PHE A 350 12.40 17.26 -0.48
C PHE A 350 11.05 17.40 0.20
N ASP A 351 10.31 18.41 -0.19
CA ASP A 351 8.92 18.60 0.19
C ASP A 351 8.01 17.58 -0.51
N LEU A 352 6.81 17.42 0.04
CA LEU A 352 5.83 16.46 -0.46
C LEU A 352 5.25 16.86 -1.84
N PRO A 353 4.90 18.13 -2.12
CA PRO A 353 4.52 18.59 -3.46
C PRO A 353 5.49 18.17 -4.58
N SER A 354 6.77 18.50 -4.43
CA SER A 354 7.78 18.16 -5.45
C SER A 354 7.97 16.65 -5.60
N SER A 355 7.69 15.89 -4.54
CA SER A 355 7.69 14.42 -4.56
C SER A 355 6.47 13.87 -5.32
N VAL A 356 5.26 14.38 -5.05
CA VAL A 356 4.04 13.98 -5.75
C VAL A 356 4.15 14.25 -7.26
N LEU A 357 4.77 15.36 -7.66
CA LEU A 357 5.02 15.64 -9.07
C LEU A 357 5.83 14.52 -9.77
N LEU A 358 6.83 13.94 -9.08
CA LEU A 358 7.66 12.84 -9.60
C LEU A 358 6.92 11.49 -9.67
N THR A 359 5.71 11.39 -9.14
CA THR A 359 4.84 10.21 -9.34
C THR A 359 4.12 10.25 -10.68
N GLY A 360 4.02 11.44 -11.29
CA GLY A 360 3.20 11.69 -12.47
C GLY A 360 1.70 11.42 -12.24
N THR A 361 1.23 11.43 -10.98
CA THR A 361 -0.17 11.15 -10.67
C THR A 361 -1.10 12.23 -11.21
N HIS A 362 -2.24 11.81 -11.75
CA HIS A 362 -3.26 12.70 -12.30
C HIS A 362 -4.65 12.08 -12.18
N HIS A 363 -5.65 12.93 -11.93
CA HIS A 363 -7.08 12.60 -11.96
C HIS A 363 -7.87 13.81 -12.49
N ASP A 364 -9.02 13.59 -13.12
CA ASP A 364 -9.99 14.66 -13.40
C ASP A 364 -10.39 15.35 -12.09
N LEU A 365 -10.32 16.69 -12.05
CA LEU A 365 -10.69 17.49 -10.88
C LEU A 365 -12.19 17.50 -10.65
N ASP A 366 -12.97 17.30 -11.69
CA ASP A 366 -14.43 17.34 -11.68
C ASP A 366 -15.01 15.91 -11.65
N GLN A 367 -14.60 15.12 -10.67
CA GLN A 367 -15.18 13.82 -10.38
C GLN A 367 -15.35 13.63 -8.86
N PRO A 368 -16.26 12.75 -8.42
CA PRO A 368 -16.44 12.46 -7.01
C PRO A 368 -15.12 11.96 -6.37
N PRO A 369 -14.77 12.40 -5.15
CA PRO A 369 -13.61 11.87 -4.45
C PRO A 369 -13.72 10.35 -4.25
N HIS A 370 -12.76 9.60 -4.77
CA HIS A 370 -12.65 8.15 -4.57
C HIS A 370 -12.17 7.76 -3.15
N LEU A 371 -11.95 8.75 -2.29
CA LEU A 371 -11.67 8.62 -0.87
C LEU A 371 -12.95 8.96 -0.10
N THR A 372 -13.89 8.02 -0.09
CA THR A 372 -15.22 8.25 0.49
C THR A 372 -15.17 8.15 2.00
N LEU A 373 -15.98 8.96 2.68
CA LEU A 373 -16.18 8.89 4.14
C LEU A 373 -17.52 8.21 4.43
N LEU A 374 -17.59 7.39 5.48
CA LEU A 374 -18.86 6.85 5.96
C LEU A 374 -19.68 7.93 6.70
N ASP A 375 -18.99 8.81 7.42
CA ASP A 375 -19.52 10.00 8.10
C ASP A 375 -18.54 11.18 7.94
N ASP A 376 -18.99 12.24 7.28
CA ASP A 376 -18.17 13.43 6.98
C ASP A 376 -17.73 14.20 8.23
N SER A 377 -18.38 14.02 9.37
CA SER A 377 -18.11 14.77 10.60
C SER A 377 -17.07 14.10 11.52
N VAL A 378 -16.79 12.81 11.31
CA VAL A 378 -15.83 12.03 12.11
C VAL A 378 -14.40 12.57 12.04
N PRO A 379 -13.86 12.98 10.87
CA PRO A 379 -12.50 13.51 10.80
C PRO A 379 -12.28 14.71 11.72
N GLU A 380 -13.28 15.59 11.83
CA GLU A 380 -13.17 16.84 12.61
C GLU A 380 -13.45 16.59 14.08
N LYS A 381 -14.54 15.86 14.38
CA LYS A 381 -15.00 15.62 15.75
C LYS A 381 -14.17 14.59 16.50
N THR A 382 -13.59 13.63 15.79
CA THR A 382 -12.86 12.50 16.38
C THR A 382 -11.39 12.53 15.99
N ASN A 383 -11.05 12.47 14.70
CA ASN A 383 -9.64 12.30 14.30
C ASN A 383 -8.80 13.52 14.67
N LEU A 384 -9.25 14.73 14.31
CA LEU A 384 -8.59 15.99 14.67
C LEU A 384 -8.60 16.20 16.19
N CYS A 385 -9.74 16.01 16.83
CA CYS A 385 -9.90 16.25 18.27
C CYS A 385 -9.03 15.31 19.14
N LEU A 386 -9.03 14.00 18.85
CA LEU A 386 -8.38 12.99 19.70
C LEU A 386 -6.96 12.66 19.27
N HIS A 387 -6.68 12.70 17.96
CA HIS A 387 -5.42 12.26 17.37
C HIS A 387 -4.69 13.35 16.57
N ASP A 388 -5.18 14.59 16.59
CA ASP A 388 -4.60 15.72 15.85
C ASP A 388 -4.48 15.47 14.34
N GLY A 389 -5.48 14.81 13.74
CA GLY A 389 -5.62 14.66 12.29
C GLY A 389 -4.49 13.84 11.64
N PRO A 390 -4.29 12.57 12.04
CA PRO A 390 -3.18 11.75 11.55
C PRO A 390 -3.19 11.57 10.02
N GLU A 391 -4.34 11.71 9.37
CA GLU A 391 -4.52 11.68 7.91
C GLU A 391 -3.68 12.71 7.15
N GLN A 392 -3.34 13.83 7.79
CA GLN A 392 -2.43 14.84 7.22
C GLN A 392 -0.97 14.37 7.18
N ARG A 393 -0.61 13.33 7.95
CA ARG A 393 0.78 12.89 8.16
C ARG A 393 1.08 11.52 7.61
N PHE A 394 0.13 10.58 7.72
CA PHE A 394 0.31 9.22 7.19
C PHE A 394 0.14 9.15 5.68
N CYS A 395 -0.55 10.12 5.08
CA CYS A 395 -0.77 10.15 3.65
C CYS A 395 0.53 10.53 2.92
N PRO A 396 1.10 9.65 2.07
CA PRO A 396 2.36 9.91 1.38
C PRO A 396 2.20 10.82 0.16
N ALA A 397 1.07 11.52 0.03
CA ALA A 397 0.79 12.43 -1.08
C ALA A 397 0.12 13.74 -0.65
N GLY A 398 0.21 14.10 0.65
CA GLY A 398 -0.34 15.36 1.13
C GLY A 398 0.52 16.57 0.77
N LEU A 399 0.04 17.53 -0.04
CA LEU A 399 0.82 18.75 -0.25
C LEU A 399 0.86 19.65 0.98
N PHE A 400 1.95 20.39 1.07
CA PHE A 400 2.07 21.61 1.87
C PHE A 400 2.41 22.71 0.86
N ILE A 401 1.45 23.56 0.49
CA ILE A 401 1.71 24.73 -0.35
C ILE A 401 1.14 25.92 0.39
N LEU A 402 2.00 26.90 0.68
CA LEU A 402 1.61 28.24 1.10
C LEU A 402 0.69 28.83 0.00
N SER A 403 -0.62 28.66 0.14
CA SER A 403 -1.61 29.31 -0.70
C SER A 403 -1.86 30.72 -0.17
N PHE A 404 -1.53 31.71 -0.99
CA PHE A 404 -1.85 33.11 -0.76
C PHE A 404 -3.34 33.32 -1.07
N TYR A 405 -4.19 33.47 -0.05
CA TYR A 405 -5.53 34.00 -0.26
C TYR A 405 -5.45 35.52 -0.43
N TRP A 406 -5.86 36.03 -1.60
CA TRP A 406 -6.08 37.44 -1.84
C TRP A 406 -7.44 37.85 -1.28
N PHE A 407 -7.48 38.31 -0.04
CA PHE A 407 -8.65 39.04 0.46
C PHE A 407 -8.52 40.52 0.11
N ALA A 408 -9.36 41.01 -0.79
CA ALA A 408 -9.54 42.43 -1.03
C ALA A 408 -10.30 43.06 0.16
N SER A 409 -9.57 43.45 1.20
CA SER A 409 -10.10 44.28 2.28
C SER A 409 -8.96 45.12 2.86
N SER A 410 -9.15 46.43 2.84
CA SER A 410 -8.14 47.40 3.25
C SER A 410 -7.83 47.30 4.74
N SER A 411 -6.56 47.58 5.08
CA SER A 411 -5.97 47.79 6.42
C SER A 411 -5.35 46.57 7.15
N LEU A 412 -4.03 46.41 6.91
CA LEU A 412 -2.97 46.08 7.86
C LEU A 412 -3.14 44.89 8.83
N LEU A 413 -2.71 43.70 8.38
CA LEU A 413 -1.63 42.88 8.97
C LEU A 413 -1.46 41.61 8.12
N HIS A 414 -0.35 41.51 7.39
CA HIS A 414 0.00 40.30 6.64
C HIS A 414 0.37 39.17 7.60
N SER A 415 -0.63 38.40 8.04
CA SER A 415 -0.38 37.10 8.66
C SER A 415 -0.24 36.07 7.54
N LEU A 416 0.97 35.56 7.35
CA LEU A 416 1.22 34.36 6.55
C LEU A 416 0.54 33.19 7.25
N VAL A 417 -0.68 32.84 6.85
CA VAL A 417 -1.32 31.60 7.30
C VAL A 417 -0.78 30.48 6.42
N PRO A 418 0.00 29.52 6.94
CA PRO A 418 0.42 28.38 6.17
C PRO A 418 -0.78 27.51 5.83
N SER A 419 -1.24 27.60 4.59
CA SER A 419 -2.21 26.64 4.05
C SER A 419 -1.49 25.36 3.63
N THR A 420 -2.19 24.26 3.78
CA THR A 420 -1.78 22.91 3.37
C THR A 420 -2.39 22.72 1.97
N ILE A 421 -1.95 21.76 1.16
CA ILE A 421 -2.81 21.26 0.05
C ILE A 421 -2.74 19.71 0.12
N GLY A 422 -2.97 19.15 1.30
CA GLY A 422 -2.92 17.70 1.53
C GLY A 422 -3.97 16.97 0.70
N VAL A 423 -3.80 15.67 0.37
CA VAL A 423 -4.97 14.83 0.04
C VAL A 423 -6.01 14.97 1.14
N TYR A 424 -5.58 15.11 2.40
CA TYR A 424 -6.39 15.49 3.54
C TYR A 424 -5.87 16.79 4.13
N GLU A 425 -6.73 17.80 4.23
CA GLU A 425 -6.40 19.11 4.81
C GLU A 425 -7.51 19.60 5.72
N PHE A 426 -7.19 20.10 6.92
CA PHE A 426 -8.15 20.83 7.74
C PHE A 426 -8.05 22.33 7.45
N VAL A 427 -9.10 22.91 6.86
CA VAL A 427 -9.21 24.33 6.51
C VAL A 427 -10.03 25.05 7.56
N ASP A 428 -9.61 26.25 7.96
CA ASP A 428 -10.38 27.10 8.88
C ASP A 428 -11.60 27.70 8.15
N THR A 429 -12.80 27.44 8.68
CA THR A 429 -14.07 28.02 8.24
C THR A 429 -14.73 28.80 9.39
N PRO A 430 -15.76 29.64 9.13
CA PRO A 430 -16.51 30.32 10.19
C PRO A 430 -17.13 29.36 11.23
N GLN A 431 -17.31 28.08 10.88
CA GLN A 431 -17.87 27.05 11.77
C GLN A 431 -16.81 26.17 12.46
N GLY A 432 -15.52 26.40 12.20
CA GLY A 432 -14.39 25.62 12.75
C GLY A 432 -13.49 25.04 11.67
N LYS A 433 -12.65 24.06 12.02
CA LYS A 433 -11.80 23.37 11.05
C LYS A 433 -12.60 22.30 10.30
N GLN A 434 -12.55 22.31 8.97
CA GLN A 434 -13.23 21.35 8.11
C GLN A 434 -12.24 20.53 7.27
N LEU A 435 -12.47 19.23 7.10
CA LEU A 435 -11.65 18.40 6.23
C LEU A 435 -11.96 18.68 4.75
N HIS A 436 -10.93 19.00 3.98
CA HIS A 436 -10.94 19.11 2.53
C HIS A 436 -10.12 17.95 1.92
N ILE A 437 -10.72 17.25 0.95
CA ILE A 437 -10.10 16.11 0.28
C ILE A 437 -9.63 16.49 -1.13
N ASN A 438 -8.30 16.55 -1.34
CA ASN A 438 -7.68 16.76 -2.64
C ASN A 438 -7.37 15.40 -3.31
N ALA A 439 -8.41 14.71 -3.75
CA ALA A 439 -8.34 13.35 -4.29
C ALA A 439 -7.44 13.22 -5.54
N GLN A 440 -7.25 14.29 -6.30
CA GLN A 440 -6.42 14.32 -7.51
C GLN A 440 -4.94 14.00 -7.28
N ASN A 441 -4.46 14.16 -6.04
CA ASN A 441 -3.08 13.88 -5.67
C ASN A 441 -2.87 12.43 -5.20
N CYS A 442 -3.94 11.63 -5.13
CA CYS A 442 -3.85 10.28 -4.61
C CYS A 442 -2.87 9.45 -5.45
N ILE A 443 -2.05 8.63 -4.79
CA ILE A 443 -1.12 7.70 -5.47
C ILE A 443 -1.52 6.25 -5.21
N HIS A 444 -2.78 6.06 -4.81
CA HIS A 444 -3.46 4.78 -4.61
C HIS A 444 -2.75 3.84 -3.61
N CYS A 445 -1.97 4.40 -2.68
CA CYS A 445 -1.16 3.63 -1.73
C CYS A 445 -1.98 2.77 -0.75
N LYS A 446 -3.27 3.07 -0.57
CA LYS A 446 -4.24 2.46 0.38
C LYS A 446 -3.97 2.68 1.87
N THR A 447 -2.99 3.49 2.25
CA THR A 447 -2.64 3.72 3.66
C THR A 447 -3.79 4.33 4.47
N CYS A 448 -4.55 5.25 3.91
CA CYS A 448 -5.66 5.92 4.60
C CYS A 448 -6.75 4.94 5.04
N ASP A 449 -7.18 4.04 4.14
CA ASP A 449 -8.15 2.97 4.43
C ASP A 449 -7.64 2.00 5.53
N ILE A 450 -6.32 1.84 5.65
CA ILE A 450 -5.71 0.95 6.65
C ILE A 450 -5.54 1.64 8.01
N LYS A 451 -5.07 2.89 8.02
CA LYS A 451 -4.52 3.55 9.22
C LYS A 451 -5.48 4.53 9.90
N ASP A 452 -6.56 4.92 9.25
CA ASP A 452 -7.59 5.76 9.87
C ASP A 452 -8.11 5.11 11.17
N PRO A 453 -7.91 5.74 12.35
CA PRO A 453 -8.25 5.15 13.64
C PRO A 453 -9.74 4.83 13.78
N THR A 454 -10.60 5.49 13.01
CA THR A 454 -12.05 5.30 13.04
C THR A 454 -12.56 4.36 11.95
N GLN A 455 -11.70 3.94 11.01
CA GLN A 455 -12.09 3.18 9.81
C GLN A 455 -13.27 3.83 9.05
N ASN A 456 -13.28 5.16 9.01
CA ASN A 456 -14.28 5.97 8.34
C ASN A 456 -13.96 6.15 6.85
N ILE A 457 -12.67 6.13 6.48
CA ILE A 457 -12.23 6.23 5.09
C ILE A 457 -12.39 4.88 4.39
N ASN A 458 -13.07 4.90 3.24
CA ASN A 458 -13.14 3.80 2.30
C ASN A 458 -12.53 4.21 0.97
N TRP A 459 -11.44 3.55 0.56
CA TRP A 459 -10.85 3.80 -0.77
C TRP A 459 -11.62 2.99 -1.81
N VAL A 460 -12.11 3.66 -2.85
CA VAL A 460 -12.66 3.05 -4.06
C VAL A 460 -11.81 3.46 -5.27
N VAL A 461 -12.03 2.79 -6.40
CA VAL A 461 -11.34 3.16 -7.63
C VAL A 461 -11.89 4.49 -8.19
N PRO A 462 -11.04 5.45 -8.61
CA PRO A 462 -11.47 6.61 -9.39
C PRO A 462 -11.82 6.21 -10.83
N GLN A 463 -12.00 7.18 -11.72
CA GLN A 463 -12.10 6.88 -13.14
C GLN A 463 -10.87 6.09 -13.64
N GLY A 464 -11.13 5.12 -14.53
CA GLY A 464 -10.09 4.28 -15.10
C GLY A 464 -8.99 5.08 -15.82
N GLY A 465 -7.74 4.65 -15.64
CA GLY A 465 -6.56 5.29 -16.27
C GLY A 465 -5.92 6.40 -15.43
N GLU A 466 -6.55 6.77 -14.31
CA GLU A 466 -6.04 7.78 -13.40
C GLU A 466 -5.16 7.19 -12.28
N GLY A 467 -4.43 8.07 -11.60
CA GLY A 467 -3.47 7.68 -10.56
C GLY A 467 -2.01 7.80 -11.01
N PRO A 468 -1.08 7.13 -10.31
CA PRO A 468 0.34 7.32 -10.51
C PRO A 468 0.85 6.79 -11.86
N ALA A 469 1.64 7.60 -12.56
CA ALA A 469 2.32 7.24 -13.81
C ALA A 469 3.74 6.73 -13.56
N TYR A 470 3.88 5.68 -12.75
CA TYR A 470 5.18 5.13 -12.38
C TYR A 470 5.93 4.53 -13.58
N ASN A 471 7.16 4.98 -13.82
CA ASN A 471 8.05 4.38 -14.81
C ASN A 471 9.13 3.51 -14.15
N GLY A 472 8.95 2.18 -14.22
CA GLY A 472 9.91 1.21 -13.67
C GLY A 472 10.18 1.39 -12.17
N MET A 473 9.16 1.76 -11.41
CA MET A 473 9.20 1.78 -9.94
C MET A 473 9.05 0.39 -9.34
#